data_AF-A0A2S9YA44-F1
#
_entry.id   AF-A0A2S9YA44-F1
#
_cell.length_a   1.000
_cell.length_b   1.000
_cell.length_c   1.000
_cell.angle_alpha   90.00
_cell.angle_beta   90.00
_cell.angle_gamma   90.00
#
_symmetry.space_group_name_H-M   'P 1'
#
loop_
_entity.id
_entity.type
_entity.pdbx_description
1 polymer ?
#
loop_
_entity_poly.entity_id
_entity_poly.type
_entity_poly.pdbx_seq_one_letter_code
_entity_poly.pdbx_strand_id
1 'polypeptide(L)'
;MAARGILSRITGESTRGVDDIELIVGNLQALLNTRLGDAVSAEGFGVVDLVDIIHDFPAAAQIMQRSIRATIAKYEPRLRNVSVRTVPSDDPLMLTFEISGRLIGDRRRGVVRLRSEMTHGGRVTVA
;
A
#
# COMPACT_ATOMS: atom_id res chain seq x y z
N MET A 1 36.62 -29.56 1.87
CA MET A 1 35.59 -29.26 0.86
C MET A 1 34.29 -28.92 1.59
N ALA A 2 33.89 -27.65 1.59
CA ALA A 2 32.72 -27.19 2.34
C ALA A 2 31.44 -27.34 1.50
N ALA A 3 30.48 -28.10 2.00
CA ALA A 3 29.15 -28.21 1.41
C ALA A 3 28.44 -26.85 1.48
N ARG A 4 28.48 -26.09 0.38
CA ARG A 4 27.62 -24.92 0.14
C ARG A 4 26.20 -25.42 -0.14
N GLY A 5 25.53 -25.87 0.93
CA GLY A 5 24.17 -26.35 0.89
C GLY A 5 23.17 -25.21 0.63
N ILE A 6 22.07 -25.56 -0.03
CA ILE A 6 20.91 -24.71 -0.37
C ILE A 6 20.40 -23.92 0.87
N LEU A 7 20.63 -24.46 2.06
CA LEU A 7 20.31 -23.86 3.35
C LEU A 7 20.99 -22.51 3.61
N SER A 8 22.19 -22.23 3.09
CA SER A 8 22.86 -20.93 3.32
C SER A 8 22.21 -19.78 2.55
N ARG A 9 21.42 -20.07 1.51
CA ARG A 9 20.62 -19.07 0.78
C ARG A 9 19.33 -18.76 1.53
N ILE A 10 18.80 -19.73 2.28
CA ILE A 10 17.64 -19.52 3.13
C ILE A 10 18.01 -18.59 4.28
N THR A 11 19.22 -18.68 4.85
CA THR A 11 19.66 -17.82 5.96
C THR A 11 20.16 -16.43 5.54
N GLY A 12 19.83 -15.95 4.33
CA GLY A 12 20.17 -14.61 3.86
C GLY A 12 19.42 -13.52 4.63
N GLU A 13 19.96 -13.08 5.75
CA GLU A 13 19.36 -12.04 6.61
C GLU A 13 19.43 -10.61 6.02
N SER A 14 20.20 -10.38 4.95
CA SER A 14 20.44 -9.02 4.43
C SER A 14 19.64 -8.66 3.17
N THR A 15 19.23 -9.63 2.33
CA THR A 15 18.51 -9.36 1.06
C THR A 15 17.00 -9.40 1.19
N ARG A 16 16.46 -10.21 2.12
CA ARG A 16 15.00 -10.33 2.35
C ARG A 16 14.33 -8.96 2.53
N GLY A 17 15.10 -7.96 2.98
CA GLY A 17 14.52 -6.71 3.37
C GLY A 17 14.18 -5.66 2.35
N VAL A 18 14.99 -5.61 1.31
CA VAL A 18 14.67 -4.85 0.11
C VAL A 18 13.53 -5.56 -0.61
N ASP A 19 13.59 -6.90 -0.69
CA ASP A 19 12.57 -7.74 -1.29
C ASP A 19 11.19 -7.55 -0.61
N ASP A 20 11.13 -7.48 0.72
CA ASP A 20 9.87 -7.30 1.44
C ASP A 20 9.18 -5.97 1.11
N ILE A 21 9.95 -4.88 0.99
CA ILE A 21 9.40 -3.55 0.69
C ILE A 21 8.89 -3.53 -0.74
N GLU A 22 9.64 -4.06 -1.70
CA GLU A 22 9.20 -4.16 -3.10
C GLU A 22 7.92 -5.01 -3.24
N LEU A 23 7.83 -6.13 -2.51
CA LEU A 23 6.64 -6.96 -2.47
C LEU A 23 5.43 -6.23 -1.85
N ILE A 24 5.66 -5.40 -0.84
CA ILE A 24 4.60 -4.57 -0.24
C ILE A 24 4.16 -3.49 -1.23
N VAL A 25 5.09 -2.79 -1.87
CA VAL A 25 4.78 -1.78 -2.89
C VAL A 25 3.96 -2.40 -4.02
N GLY A 26 4.37 -3.57 -4.53
CA GLY A 26 3.62 -4.31 -5.54
C GLY A 26 2.22 -4.71 -5.08
N ASN A 27 2.08 -5.22 -3.85
CA ASN A 27 0.77 -5.57 -3.29
C ASN A 27 -0.12 -4.35 -3.11
N LEU A 28 0.41 -3.24 -2.59
CA LEU A 28 -0.32 -1.99 -2.44
C LEU A 28 -0.74 -1.44 -3.80
N GLN A 29 0.12 -1.52 -4.82
CA GLN A 29 -0.25 -1.07 -6.15
C GLN A 29 -1.38 -1.91 -6.74
N ALA A 30 -1.38 -3.23 -6.59
CA ALA A 30 -2.49 -4.08 -7.01
C ALA A 30 -3.79 -3.76 -6.23
N LEU A 31 -3.68 -3.62 -4.91
CA LEU A 31 -4.80 -3.38 -4.01
C LEU A 31 -5.46 -2.00 -4.24
N LEU A 32 -4.67 -0.95 -4.45
CA LEU A 32 -5.18 0.41 -4.66
C LEU A 32 -5.72 0.64 -6.07
N ASN A 33 -5.31 -0.17 -7.06
CA ASN A 33 -5.89 -0.13 -8.42
C ASN A 33 -7.04 -1.12 -8.61
N THR A 34 -7.48 -1.81 -7.55
CA THR A 34 -8.66 -2.67 -7.60
C THR A 34 -9.85 -1.93 -7.00
N ARG A 35 -10.98 -1.87 -7.71
CA ARG A 35 -12.21 -1.27 -7.17
C ARG A 35 -12.84 -2.21 -6.16
N LEU A 36 -13.35 -1.64 -5.07
CA LEU A 36 -14.05 -2.39 -4.04
C LEU A 36 -15.24 -3.14 -4.65
N GLY A 37 -15.25 -4.47 -4.51
CA GLY A 37 -16.28 -5.36 -5.05
C GLY A 37 -15.91 -6.07 -6.36
N ASP A 38 -14.82 -5.68 -7.04
CA ASP A 38 -14.40 -6.34 -8.29
C ASP A 38 -13.84 -7.76 -8.05
N ALA A 39 -13.30 -8.01 -6.86
CA ALA A 39 -12.77 -9.31 -6.50
C ALA A 39 -13.89 -10.27 -6.07
N VAL A 40 -14.33 -11.13 -6.98
CA VAL A 40 -15.39 -12.14 -6.75
C VAL A 40 -15.11 -13.03 -5.53
N SER A 41 -13.85 -13.37 -5.29
CA SER A 41 -13.44 -14.21 -4.15
C SER A 41 -13.27 -13.44 -2.84
N ALA A 42 -13.29 -12.10 -2.87
CA ALA A 42 -13.01 -11.24 -1.74
C ALA A 42 -13.71 -9.88 -1.89
N GLU A 43 -15.00 -9.81 -1.56
CA GLU A 43 -15.85 -8.61 -1.72
C GLU A 43 -15.26 -7.33 -1.08
N GLY A 44 -14.48 -7.47 -0.01
CA GLY A 44 -13.83 -6.34 0.65
C GLY A 44 -12.48 -5.91 0.07
N PHE A 45 -11.99 -6.58 -0.97
CA PHE A 45 -10.68 -6.30 -1.58
C PHE A 45 -10.79 -5.14 -2.57
N GLY A 46 -9.83 -4.23 -2.51
CA GLY A 46 -9.85 -2.99 -3.29
C GLY A 46 -10.22 -1.76 -2.47
N VAL A 47 -10.30 -0.63 -3.14
CA VAL A 47 -10.68 0.67 -2.56
C VAL A 47 -11.88 1.23 -3.28
N VAL A 48 -12.61 2.13 -2.60
CA VAL A 48 -13.67 2.92 -3.25
C VAL A 48 -13.08 3.64 -4.47
N ASP A 49 -13.83 3.65 -5.57
CA ASP A 49 -13.43 4.36 -6.78
C ASP A 49 -13.56 5.88 -6.54
N LEU A 50 -12.51 6.64 -6.88
CA LEU A 50 -12.56 8.10 -6.79
C LEU A 50 -13.72 8.66 -7.63
N VAL A 51 -13.96 8.09 -8.82
CA VAL A 51 -15.00 8.57 -9.74
C VAL A 51 -16.38 8.50 -9.09
N ASP A 52 -16.62 7.51 -8.24
CA ASP A 52 -17.90 7.34 -7.56
C ASP A 52 -18.15 8.43 -6.50
N ILE A 53 -17.09 8.96 -5.88
CA ILE A 53 -17.19 9.87 -4.71
C ILE A 53 -16.68 11.28 -4.99
N ILE A 54 -16.25 11.59 -6.21
CA ILE A 54 -15.70 12.91 -6.58
C ILE A 54 -16.69 14.07 -6.48
N HIS A 55 -17.98 13.79 -6.36
CA HIS A 55 -19.01 14.82 -6.15
C HIS A 55 -19.06 15.31 -4.69
N ASP A 56 -18.49 14.55 -3.75
CA ASP A 56 -18.51 14.85 -2.31
C ASP A 56 -17.27 15.60 -1.83
N PHE A 57 -16.52 16.28 -2.71
CA PHE A 57 -15.35 17.04 -2.26
C PHE A 57 -15.74 18.19 -1.32
N PRO A 58 -15.00 18.40 -0.20
CA PRO A 58 -13.72 17.77 0.17
C PRO A 58 -13.83 16.45 0.97
N ALA A 59 -15.04 16.01 1.33
CA ALA A 59 -15.25 14.79 2.10
C ALA A 59 -14.78 13.52 1.36
N ALA A 60 -14.81 13.52 0.03
CA ALA A 60 -14.28 12.46 -0.83
C ALA A 60 -12.84 12.03 -0.46
N ALA A 61 -11.95 12.99 -0.22
CA ALA A 61 -10.56 12.69 0.16
C ALA A 61 -10.48 11.92 1.49
N GLN A 62 -11.34 12.26 2.45
CA GLN A 62 -11.43 11.57 3.73
C GLN A 62 -12.04 10.16 3.58
N ILE A 63 -13.01 9.99 2.67
CA ILE A 63 -13.57 8.68 2.34
C ILE A 63 -12.49 7.78 1.73
N MET A 64 -11.75 8.28 0.73
CA MET A 64 -10.60 7.57 0.15
C MET A 64 -9.59 7.17 1.21
N GLN A 65 -9.16 8.12 2.05
CA GLN A 65 -8.19 7.86 3.10
C GLN A 65 -8.63 6.72 4.03
N ARG A 66 -9.92 6.70 4.43
CA ARG A 66 -10.49 5.64 5.28
C ARG A 66 -10.54 4.31 4.54
N SER A 67 -10.97 4.30 3.28
CA SER A 67 -11.02 3.10 2.45
C SER A 67 -9.63 2.48 2.30
N ILE A 68 -8.64 3.26 1.85
CA ILE A 68 -7.25 2.85 1.70
C ILE A 68 -6.73 2.25 3.00
N ARG A 69 -6.91 2.95 4.13
CA ARG A 69 -6.45 2.46 5.43
C ARG A 69 -7.09 1.12 5.82
N ALA A 70 -8.41 0.99 5.65
CA ALA A 70 -9.13 -0.23 6.00
C ALA A 70 -8.69 -1.42 5.14
N THR A 71 -8.53 -1.21 3.84
CA THR A 71 -8.12 -2.26 2.90
C THR A 71 -6.68 -2.69 3.17
N ILE A 72 -5.73 -1.77 3.37
CA ILE A 72 -4.34 -2.10 3.70
C ILE A 72 -4.27 -2.88 5.02
N ALA A 73 -4.99 -2.42 6.06
CA ALA A 73 -4.98 -3.09 7.35
C ALA A 73 -5.52 -4.54 7.30
N LYS A 74 -6.41 -4.83 6.34
CA LYS A 74 -7.02 -6.14 6.15
C LYS A 74 -6.20 -7.06 5.26
N TYR A 75 -5.62 -6.55 4.17
CA TYR A 75 -5.00 -7.35 3.12
C TYR A 75 -3.47 -7.25 3.04
N GLU A 76 -2.84 -6.36 3.83
CA GLU A 76 -1.39 -6.32 3.99
C GLU A 76 -0.99 -6.46 5.47
N PRO A 77 -1.15 -7.68 6.06
CA PRO A 77 -0.92 -7.89 7.48
C PRO A 77 0.55 -7.72 7.90
N ARG A 78 1.50 -7.68 6.95
CA ARG A 78 2.92 -7.38 7.23
C ARG A 78 3.10 -5.93 7.69
N LEU A 79 2.19 -5.03 7.33
CA LEU A 79 2.20 -3.63 7.71
C LEU A 79 1.23 -3.37 8.88
N ARG A 80 1.76 -2.96 10.04
CA ARG A 80 0.98 -2.60 11.24
C ARG A 80 0.96 -1.10 11.48
N ASN A 81 0.02 -0.65 12.31
CA ASN A 81 -0.14 0.77 12.67
C ASN A 81 -0.25 1.67 11.45
N VAL A 82 -1.02 1.21 10.45
CA VAL A 82 -1.17 1.92 9.18
C VAL A 82 -1.87 3.25 9.39
N SER A 83 -1.23 4.33 8.94
CA SER A 83 -1.78 5.68 8.87
C SER A 83 -1.69 6.17 7.42
N VAL A 84 -2.81 6.67 6.92
CA VAL A 84 -2.92 7.26 5.59
C VAL A 84 -3.27 8.72 5.77
N ARG A 85 -2.57 9.63 5.10
CA ARG A 85 -2.81 11.07 5.17
C ARG A 85 -2.81 11.65 3.77
N THR A 86 -3.78 12.50 3.46
CA THR A 86 -3.71 13.32 2.24
C THR A 86 -2.64 14.39 2.40
N VAL A 87 -1.79 14.56 1.40
CA VAL A 87 -0.79 15.64 1.34
C VAL A 87 -1.09 16.56 0.16
N PRO A 88 -0.76 17.85 0.26
CA PRO A 88 -0.86 18.76 -0.88
C PRO A 88 -0.02 18.23 -2.05
N SER A 89 -0.60 18.26 -3.24
CA SER A 89 0.08 17.98 -4.51
C SER A 89 0.31 19.31 -5.23
N ASP A 90 1.42 19.40 -5.97
CA ASP A 90 1.68 20.54 -6.85
C ASP A 90 0.72 20.55 -8.06
N ASP A 91 0.15 19.39 -8.40
CA ASP A 91 -0.88 19.24 -9.42
C ASP A 91 -2.28 19.14 -8.76
N PRO A 92 -3.18 20.11 -9.01
CA PRO A 92 -4.56 20.11 -8.51
C PRO A 92 -5.41 18.92 -8.97
N LEU A 93 -5.02 18.25 -10.07
CA LEU A 93 -5.72 17.11 -10.63
C LEU A 93 -5.21 15.77 -10.08
N MET A 94 -4.21 15.80 -9.20
CA MET A 94 -3.67 14.62 -8.53
C MET A 94 -3.96 14.63 -7.04
N LEU A 95 -4.41 13.49 -6.53
CA LEU A 95 -4.52 13.25 -5.11
C LEU A 95 -3.30 12.47 -4.63
N THR A 96 -2.54 13.06 -3.71
CA THR A 96 -1.40 12.41 -3.10
C THR A 96 -1.74 11.98 -1.67
N PHE A 97 -1.41 10.74 -1.35
CA PHE A 97 -1.52 10.17 -0.01
C PHE A 97 -0.15 9.72 0.48
N GLU A 98 0.16 10.02 1.73
CA GLU A 98 1.26 9.40 2.46
C GLU A 98 0.72 8.20 3.25
N ILE A 99 1.25 7.02 2.95
CA ILE A 99 0.94 5.77 3.64
C ILE A 99 2.13 5.45 4.54
N SER A 100 1.90 5.34 5.83
CA SER A 100 2.93 4.99 6.80
C SER A 100 2.51 3.79 7.62
N GLY A 101 3.48 2.95 7.99
CA GLY A 101 3.24 1.78 8.82
C GLY A 101 4.53 1.16 9.33
N ARG A 102 4.40 0.12 10.15
CA ARG A 102 5.52 -0.62 10.74
C ARG A 102 5.54 -2.04 10.21
N LEU A 103 6.66 -2.47 9.67
CA LEU A 103 6.84 -3.84 9.20
C LEU A 103 6.96 -4.81 10.38
N ILE A 104 6.23 -5.93 10.33
CA ILE A 104 6.37 -7.02 11.32
C ILE A 104 7.52 -7.94 10.91
N GLY A 105 8.35 -8.35 11.88
CA GLY A 105 9.31 -9.44 11.69
C GLY A 105 10.76 -9.00 11.59
N ASP A 106 11.01 -7.71 11.37
CA ASP A 106 12.37 -7.17 11.38
C ASP A 106 12.50 -6.09 12.46
N ARG A 107 13.16 -6.45 13.57
CA ARG A 107 13.40 -5.54 14.71
C ARG A 107 14.29 -4.35 14.34
N ARG A 108 15.01 -4.40 13.20
CA ARG A 108 15.85 -3.31 12.70
C ARG A 108 15.14 -2.42 11.68
N ARG A 109 14.04 -2.88 11.06
CA ARG A 109 13.30 -2.05 10.11
C ARG A 109 12.26 -1.20 10.81
N GLY A 110 12.48 0.10 10.69
CA GLY A 110 11.67 1.15 11.27
C GLY A 110 10.33 1.36 10.55
N VAL A 111 9.82 2.57 10.67
CA VAL A 111 8.59 3.00 10.02
C VAL A 111 8.81 3.08 8.51
N VAL A 112 8.01 2.33 7.75
CA VAL A 112 7.92 2.43 6.28
C VAL A 112 7.00 3.59 5.96
N ARG A 113 7.42 4.45 5.02
CA ARG A 113 6.61 5.53 4.46
C ARG A 113 6.64 5.38 2.95
N LEU A 114 5.45 5.38 2.36
CA LEU A 114 5.23 5.26 0.93
C LEU A 114 4.36 6.43 0.49
N ARG A 115 4.62 6.93 -0.69
CA ARG A 115 3.82 7.97 -1.34
C ARG A 115 2.96 7.30 -2.39
N SER A 116 1.68 7.59 -2.34
CA SER A 116 0.71 7.12 -3.30
C SER A 116 0.15 8.32 -4.06
N GLU A 117 0.20 8.27 -5.38
CA GLU A 117 -0.34 9.31 -6.26
C GLU A 117 -1.46 8.73 -7.09
N MET A 118 -2.61 9.39 -7.03
CA MET A 118 -3.80 9.02 -7.77
C MET A 118 -4.11 10.11 -8.79
N THR A 119 -4.23 9.72 -10.06
CA THR A 119 -4.64 10.62 -11.13
C THR A 119 -6.16 10.71 -11.21
N HIS A 120 -6.66 11.72 -11.92
CA HIS A 120 -8.09 11.88 -12.22
C HIS A 120 -8.71 10.67 -12.97
N GLY A 121 -7.89 9.78 -13.55
CA GLY A 121 -8.34 8.54 -14.20
C GLY A 121 -8.47 7.34 -13.25
N GLY A 122 -8.31 7.54 -11.94
CA GLY A 122 -8.41 6.48 -10.92
C GLY A 122 -7.17 5.58 -10.82
N ARG A 123 -6.14 5.81 -11.64
CA ARG A 123 -4.90 5.04 -11.58
C ARG A 123 -4.06 5.50 -10.39
N VAL A 124 -3.59 4.54 -9.60
CA VAL A 124 -2.77 4.77 -8.41
C VAL A 124 -1.34 4.25 -8.62
N THR A 125 -0.36 5.08 -8.31
CA THR A 125 1.07 4.71 -8.29
C THR A 125 1.59 4.80 -6.87
N VAL A 126 2.36 3.80 -6.43
CA VAL A 126 2.97 3.75 -5.09
C VAL A 126 4.49 3.78 -5.24
N ALA A 127 5.16 4.67 -4.50
CA ALA A 127 6.61 4.87 -4.51
C ALA A 127 7.17 5.04 -3.09
#